data_AF-A0A0D0HQK6-F1
#
_entry.id   AF-A0A0D0HQK6-F1
#
_cell.length_a   1.000
_cell.length_b   1.000
_cell.length_c   1.000
_cell.angle_alpha   90.00
_cell.angle_beta   90.00
_cell.angle_gamma   90.00
#
_symmetry.space_group_name_H-M   'P 1'
#
loop_
_entity.id
_entity.type
_entity.pdbx_description
1 polymer ?
#
loop_
_entity_poly.entity_id
_entity_poly.type
_entity_poly.pdbx_seq_one_letter_code
_entity_poly.pdbx_strand_id
1 'polypeptide(L)'
;MTITKHEQILQYIESLPVGEKISVRQIAKEMGVSEGTAYRAIKDAETKGYVSTIERVGTIRIEQKKKENIEKLTYAEVVNIVDGQVLGGKEGLHKTLNKFVIGAMKLEAMMRYTGAGNLLIVGNRTKAHELALEAGAGVLITGGFDTEEHVKKLADERQLPIISTSYDTFTVATMINRAIYDQLIKKEIVLVEDILTPFEKTAYLYVTDQVERWYELNRETKHSRFPVIDQQLKVQGIVTAKDVMDYERDVLIEKVMTKHPITVSGKTSVASASHMMVWEGIEVLPVVDEYNRLQGIISRQDVLKALQMVQRQPQIGETIDDIVTTQFLTETVDGVFRCNITPQMTNHLGTLSYGVFTTIVTEAATRALRLHKRGDLVVENITIYFIKPVQIDSVIDIKPKLLEIGRKFGKVDVEVFNEGTLVGKALMMCQLIERQ
;
A
#
# COMPACT_ATOMS: atom_id res chain seq x y z
N MET A 1 32.13 12.03 12.86
CA MET A 1 31.51 11.27 13.98
C MET A 1 31.93 9.83 13.87
N THR A 2 32.18 9.18 15.00
CA THR A 2 32.49 7.74 15.05
C THR A 2 31.22 6.97 14.70
N ILE A 3 31.21 6.33 13.52
CA ILE A 3 30.11 5.48 13.05
C ILE A 3 29.78 4.46 14.14
N THR A 4 28.50 4.24 14.43
CA THR A 4 28.12 3.26 15.45
C THR A 4 28.53 1.86 15.01
N LYS A 5 28.87 0.98 15.96
CA LYS A 5 29.22 -0.41 15.66
C LYS A 5 28.14 -1.14 14.85
N HIS A 6 26.86 -0.77 15.01
CA HIS A 6 25.74 -1.32 14.23
C HIS A 6 25.75 -0.84 12.77
N GLU A 7 25.91 0.47 12.54
CA GLU A 7 26.01 1.05 11.20
C GLU A 7 27.26 0.56 10.45
N GLN A 8 28.39 0.37 11.16
CA GLN A 8 29.60 -0.22 10.57
C GLN A 8 29.35 -1.63 10.04
N ILE A 9 28.57 -2.45 10.77
CA ILE A 9 28.22 -3.80 10.32
C ILE A 9 27.31 -3.76 9.10
N LEU A 10 26.35 -2.84 9.04
CA LEU A 10 25.47 -2.71 7.87
C LEU A 10 26.24 -2.30 6.62
N GLN A 11 27.16 -1.32 6.73
CA GLN A 11 28.04 -0.93 5.62
C GLN A 11 28.96 -2.07 5.18
N TYR A 12 29.47 -2.84 6.15
CA TYR A 12 30.26 -4.02 5.86
C TYR A 12 29.44 -5.06 5.08
N ILE A 13 28.23 -5.39 5.53
CA ILE A 13 27.32 -6.31 4.84
C ILE A 13 27.01 -5.80 3.42
N GLU A 14 26.74 -4.51 3.27
CA GLU A 14 26.41 -3.91 1.96
C GLU A 14 27.58 -4.04 0.97
N SER A 15 28.83 -3.93 1.46
CA SER A 15 30.05 -4.07 0.66
C SER A 15 30.37 -5.50 0.21
N LEU A 16 29.73 -6.52 0.80
CA LEU A 16 29.96 -7.90 0.42
C LEU A 16 29.39 -8.21 -0.98
N PRO A 17 30.06 -9.07 -1.76
CA PRO A 17 29.54 -9.61 -3.02
C PRO A 17 28.17 -10.28 -2.86
N VAL A 18 27.29 -10.10 -3.84
CA VAL A 18 26.01 -10.83 -3.90
C VAL A 18 26.28 -12.34 -3.95
N GLY A 19 25.54 -13.11 -3.15
CA GLY A 19 25.71 -14.55 -2.97
C GLY A 19 26.64 -14.94 -1.82
N GLU A 20 27.34 -13.98 -1.20
CA GLU A 20 28.22 -14.27 -0.07
C GLU A 20 27.44 -14.75 1.16
N LYS A 21 27.93 -15.82 1.79
CA LYS A 21 27.33 -16.36 3.03
C LYS A 21 27.70 -15.48 4.21
N ILE A 22 26.70 -15.11 4.98
CA ILE A 22 26.82 -14.26 6.16
C ILE A 22 26.51 -15.09 7.41
N SER A 23 27.43 -15.05 8.38
CA SER A 23 27.22 -15.70 9.67
C SER A 23 27.46 -14.72 10.82
N VAL A 24 26.65 -14.87 11.87
CA VAL A 24 26.74 -14.05 13.09
C VAL A 24 28.15 -14.10 13.68
N ARG A 25 28.76 -15.28 13.72
CA ARG A 25 30.10 -15.50 14.27
C ARG A 25 31.20 -14.82 13.44
N GLN A 26 31.11 -14.90 12.11
CA GLN A 26 32.08 -14.29 11.21
C GLN A 26 32.04 -12.77 11.33
N ILE A 27 30.84 -12.17 11.25
CA ILE A 27 30.66 -10.73 11.41
C ILE A 27 31.12 -10.25 12.79
N ALA A 28 30.80 -10.98 13.85
CA ALA A 28 31.24 -10.65 15.21
C ALA A 28 32.78 -10.61 15.33
N LYS A 29 33.46 -11.57 14.69
CA LYS A 29 34.92 -11.68 14.67
C LYS A 29 35.59 -10.60 13.83
N GLU A 30 35.12 -10.37 12.61
CA GLU A 30 35.70 -9.40 11.66
C GLU A 30 35.49 -7.95 12.14
N MET A 31 34.36 -7.68 12.78
CA MET A 31 34.00 -6.32 13.21
C MET A 31 34.32 -6.03 14.68
N GLY A 32 34.85 -7.00 15.44
CA GLY A 32 35.20 -6.82 16.85
C GLY A 32 33.98 -6.43 17.71
N VAL A 33 32.86 -7.11 17.50
CA VAL A 33 31.57 -6.85 18.16
C VAL A 33 31.02 -8.11 18.81
N SER A 34 30.03 -7.95 19.71
CA SER A 34 29.34 -9.10 20.29
C SER A 34 28.46 -9.82 19.25
N GLU A 35 28.26 -11.13 19.41
CA GLU A 35 27.35 -11.91 18.54
C GLU A 35 25.91 -11.34 18.57
N GLY A 36 25.45 -10.81 19.72
CA GLY A 36 24.14 -10.17 19.82
C GLY A 36 24.02 -8.89 18.98
N THR A 37 25.08 -8.08 18.91
CA THR A 37 25.15 -6.89 18.04
C THR A 37 25.16 -7.30 16.57
N ALA A 38 25.96 -8.30 16.21
CA ALA A 38 26.01 -8.84 14.85
C ALA A 38 24.66 -9.44 14.42
N TYR A 39 24.00 -10.20 15.29
CA TYR A 39 22.68 -10.77 15.02
C TYR A 39 21.62 -9.69 14.75
N ARG A 40 21.57 -8.65 15.57
CA ARG A 40 20.65 -7.51 15.37
C ARG A 40 20.91 -6.79 14.05
N ALA A 41 22.18 -6.57 13.70
CA ALA A 41 22.55 -5.95 12.43
C ALA A 41 22.19 -6.81 11.22
N ILE A 42 22.36 -8.13 11.29
CA ILE A 42 21.93 -9.05 10.23
C ILE A 42 20.41 -9.04 10.07
N LYS A 43 19.63 -8.99 11.15
CA LYS A 43 18.17 -8.88 11.08
C LYS A 43 17.69 -7.55 10.51
N ASP A 44 18.38 -6.46 10.82
CA ASP A 44 18.12 -5.14 10.22
C ASP A 44 18.50 -5.16 8.73
N ALA A 45 19.63 -5.77 8.36
CA ALA A 45 20.03 -5.96 6.96
C ALA A 45 19.04 -6.82 6.16
N GLU A 46 18.41 -7.83 6.79
CA GLU A 46 17.37 -8.65 6.19
C GLU A 46 16.10 -7.81 5.92
N THR A 47 15.72 -6.95 6.88
CA THR A 47 14.58 -6.04 6.73
C THR A 47 14.81 -5.00 5.63
N LYS A 48 16.05 -4.54 5.47
CA LYS A 48 16.49 -3.60 4.41
C LYS A 48 16.72 -4.27 3.06
N GLY A 49 16.55 -5.60 2.98
CA GLY A 49 16.71 -6.37 1.74
C GLY A 49 18.16 -6.49 1.26
N TYR A 50 19.14 -6.30 2.15
CA TYR A 50 20.55 -6.55 1.83
C TYR A 50 20.88 -8.05 1.87
N VAL A 51 20.19 -8.81 2.71
CA VAL A 51 20.44 -10.24 2.93
C VAL A 51 19.13 -11.02 3.01
N SER A 52 19.18 -12.33 2.79
CA SER A 52 18.03 -13.23 2.96
C SER A 52 18.45 -14.49 3.73
N THR A 53 17.67 -14.87 4.75
CA THR A 53 17.87 -16.13 5.48
C THR A 53 17.15 -17.27 4.77
N ILE A 54 17.91 -18.25 4.30
CA ILE A 54 17.36 -19.45 3.66
C ILE A 54 17.55 -20.64 4.61
N GLU A 55 16.46 -21.38 4.86
CA GLU A 55 16.47 -22.55 5.73
C GLU A 55 17.49 -23.59 5.20
N ARG A 56 18.33 -24.13 6.10
CA ARG A 56 19.43 -25.09 5.80
C ARG A 56 20.61 -24.56 4.98
N VAL A 57 20.54 -23.35 4.43
CA VAL A 57 21.64 -22.73 3.66
C VAL A 57 22.37 -21.64 4.45
N GLY A 58 21.64 -20.89 5.28
CA GLY A 58 22.14 -19.76 6.06
C GLY A 58 21.69 -18.41 5.51
N THR A 59 22.22 -17.32 6.06
CA THR A 59 21.97 -15.96 5.55
C THR A 59 22.90 -15.69 4.37
N ILE A 60 22.39 -15.16 3.27
CA ILE A 60 23.18 -14.81 2.08
C ILE A 60 22.96 -13.36 1.66
N ARG A 61 23.99 -12.70 1.14
CA ARG A 61 23.88 -11.38 0.51
C ARG A 61 23.04 -11.48 -0.76
N ILE A 62 22.04 -10.63 -0.90
CA ILE A 62 21.17 -10.57 -2.09
C ILE A 62 21.29 -9.22 -2.78
N GLU A 63 21.15 -9.16 -4.10
CA GLU A 63 21.11 -7.86 -4.78
C GLU A 63 19.90 -7.04 -4.29
N GLN A 64 20.13 -5.78 -3.94
CA GLN A 64 19.06 -4.89 -3.54
C GLN A 64 18.24 -4.56 -4.78
N LYS A 65 17.07 -5.19 -4.92
CA LYS A 65 16.16 -4.89 -6.03
C LYS A 65 15.77 -3.42 -5.92
N LYS A 66 16.17 -2.58 -6.90
CA LYS A 66 15.42 -1.35 -7.19
C LYS A 66 13.95 -1.76 -7.34
N LYS A 67 13.01 -1.00 -6.77
CA LYS A 67 11.56 -1.17 -6.98
C LYS A 67 11.26 -0.93 -8.48
N GLU A 68 11.65 -1.85 -9.35
CA GLU A 68 11.17 -1.92 -10.72
C GLU A 68 9.78 -2.53 -10.67
N ASN A 69 8.78 -1.78 -11.16
CA ASN A 69 7.37 -2.12 -11.35
C ASN A 69 7.02 -3.59 -11.05
N ILE A 70 6.81 -3.90 -9.76
CA ILE A 70 6.40 -5.20 -9.25
C ILE A 70 4.89 -5.35 -9.46
N GLU A 71 4.42 -5.28 -10.71
CA GLU A 71 3.03 -5.61 -11.05
C GLU A 71 2.84 -7.13 -11.18
N LYS A 72 3.91 -7.92 -11.12
CA LYS A 72 3.93 -9.32 -11.55
C LYS A 72 4.29 -10.27 -10.40
N LEU A 73 3.40 -11.22 -10.14
CA LEU A 73 3.64 -12.36 -9.24
C LEU A 73 4.85 -13.17 -9.71
N THR A 74 5.54 -13.81 -8.80
CA THR A 74 6.54 -14.85 -9.07
C THR A 74 5.94 -16.24 -8.97
N TYR A 75 6.57 -17.23 -9.59
CA TYR A 75 6.11 -18.62 -9.42
C TYR A 75 6.22 -19.09 -7.96
N ALA A 76 7.21 -18.62 -7.20
CA ALA A 76 7.33 -18.90 -5.77
C ALA A 76 6.11 -18.43 -4.96
N GLU A 77 5.60 -17.23 -5.25
CA GLU A 77 4.38 -16.75 -4.61
C GLU A 77 3.17 -17.61 -4.97
N VAL A 78 3.06 -18.07 -6.21
CA VAL A 78 1.99 -18.98 -6.63
C VAL A 78 2.04 -20.29 -5.85
N VAL A 79 3.23 -20.88 -5.65
CA VAL A 79 3.39 -22.07 -4.80
C VAL A 79 2.78 -21.85 -3.42
N ASN A 80 3.06 -20.71 -2.79
CA ASN A 80 2.50 -20.39 -1.47
C ASN A 80 0.99 -20.14 -1.51
N ILE A 81 0.46 -19.52 -2.56
CA ILE A 81 -0.98 -19.21 -2.69
C ILE A 81 -1.81 -20.49 -2.79
N VAL A 82 -1.29 -21.51 -3.48
CA VAL A 82 -2.04 -22.73 -3.80
C VAL A 82 -1.64 -23.92 -2.94
N ASP A 83 -0.91 -23.70 -1.84
CA ASP A 83 -0.29 -24.75 -1.01
C ASP A 83 0.42 -25.82 -1.85
N GLY A 84 1.15 -25.37 -2.87
CA GLY A 84 1.68 -26.21 -3.93
C GLY A 84 2.96 -26.94 -3.54
N GLN A 85 3.16 -28.12 -4.14
CA GLN A 85 4.42 -28.85 -4.12
C GLN A 85 5.15 -28.66 -5.45
N VAL A 86 6.43 -28.30 -5.39
CA VAL A 86 7.27 -28.17 -6.59
C VAL A 86 7.82 -29.54 -6.98
N LEU A 87 7.40 -30.05 -8.14
CA LEU A 87 7.78 -31.35 -8.67
C LEU A 87 9.08 -31.30 -9.49
N GLY A 88 9.39 -30.16 -10.10
CA GLY A 88 10.60 -29.92 -10.90
C GLY A 88 10.74 -28.44 -11.25
N GLY A 89 11.92 -28.05 -11.75
CA GLY A 89 12.21 -26.68 -12.20
C GLY A 89 12.35 -25.66 -11.07
N LYS A 90 12.85 -26.08 -9.88
CA LYS A 90 12.96 -25.23 -8.68
C LYS A 90 13.75 -23.94 -8.91
N GLU A 91 14.80 -24.00 -9.72
CA GLU A 91 15.62 -22.83 -10.07
C GLU A 91 14.81 -21.75 -10.81
N GLY A 92 13.67 -22.10 -11.40
CA GLY A 92 12.76 -21.15 -12.07
C GLY A 92 11.83 -20.37 -11.16
N LEU A 93 11.77 -20.68 -9.85
CA LEU A 93 10.74 -20.13 -8.95
C LEU A 93 10.82 -18.60 -8.76
N HIS A 94 12.02 -18.03 -8.87
CA HIS A 94 12.26 -16.60 -8.73
C HIS A 94 11.78 -15.78 -9.95
N LYS A 95 11.48 -16.44 -11.08
CA LYS A 95 11.03 -15.78 -12.31
C LYS A 95 9.62 -15.21 -12.14
N THR A 96 9.35 -14.10 -12.80
CA THR A 96 8.05 -13.43 -12.80
C THR A 96 7.08 -14.09 -13.78
N LEU A 97 5.83 -14.20 -13.36
CA LEU A 97 4.68 -14.62 -14.12
C LEU A 97 4.00 -13.42 -14.78
N ASN A 98 3.80 -13.49 -16.09
CA ASN A 98 3.10 -12.45 -16.86
C ASN A 98 1.60 -12.69 -16.94
N LYS A 99 1.19 -13.95 -17.13
CA LYS A 99 -0.20 -14.33 -17.40
C LYS A 99 -0.45 -15.79 -17.03
N PHE A 100 -1.59 -16.07 -16.38
CA PHE A 100 -2.05 -17.44 -16.20
C PHE A 100 -3.04 -17.84 -17.31
N VAL A 101 -3.05 -19.12 -17.66
CA VAL A 101 -3.88 -19.69 -18.72
C VAL A 101 -4.51 -20.98 -18.19
N ILE A 102 -5.81 -21.17 -18.37
CA ILE A 102 -6.51 -22.37 -17.95
C ILE A 102 -6.66 -23.34 -19.14
N GLY A 103 -6.04 -24.51 -19.03
CA GLY A 103 -6.02 -25.56 -20.03
C GLY A 103 -7.30 -26.41 -20.06
N ALA A 104 -8.46 -25.80 -20.35
CA ALA A 104 -9.74 -26.50 -20.44
C ALA A 104 -10.01 -27.13 -21.83
N MET A 105 -9.37 -26.61 -22.89
CA MET A 105 -9.59 -27.01 -24.28
C MET A 105 -8.76 -28.23 -24.70
N LYS A 106 -8.87 -28.66 -25.97
CA LYS A 106 -7.93 -29.59 -26.59
C LYS A 106 -6.53 -28.95 -26.67
N LEU A 107 -5.51 -29.81 -26.71
CA LEU A 107 -4.09 -29.45 -26.67
C LEU A 107 -3.74 -28.36 -27.70
N GLU A 108 -4.17 -28.52 -28.94
CA GLU A 108 -3.82 -27.63 -30.05
C GLU A 108 -4.43 -26.24 -29.90
N ALA A 109 -5.62 -26.15 -29.30
CA ALA A 109 -6.33 -24.89 -29.09
C ALA A 109 -5.77 -24.12 -27.88
N MET A 110 -5.51 -24.81 -26.77
CA MET A 110 -5.00 -24.14 -25.57
C MET A 110 -3.57 -23.61 -25.75
N MET A 111 -2.72 -24.31 -26.53
CA MET A 111 -1.33 -23.87 -26.76
C MET A 111 -1.23 -22.54 -27.51
N ARG A 112 -2.30 -22.07 -28.19
CA ARG A 112 -2.34 -20.74 -28.82
C ARG A 112 -2.30 -19.59 -27.81
N TYR A 113 -2.63 -19.87 -26.55
CA TYR A 113 -2.66 -18.89 -25.47
C TYR A 113 -1.48 -19.04 -24.49
N THR A 114 -0.71 -20.12 -24.61
CA THR A 114 0.43 -20.45 -23.75
C THR A 114 1.73 -19.99 -24.41
N GLY A 115 2.57 -19.28 -23.66
CA GLY A 115 3.85 -18.78 -24.16
C GLY A 115 4.80 -18.42 -23.02
N ALA A 116 5.94 -17.83 -23.39
CA ALA A 116 7.02 -17.55 -22.45
C ALA A 116 6.59 -16.65 -21.27
N GLY A 117 6.90 -17.09 -20.06
CA GLY A 117 6.54 -16.37 -18.83
C GLY A 117 5.07 -16.53 -18.41
N ASN A 118 4.32 -17.44 -19.02
CA ASN A 118 2.97 -17.79 -18.58
C ASN A 118 3.00 -18.93 -17.55
N LEU A 119 1.89 -19.10 -16.83
CA LEU A 119 1.60 -20.27 -16.01
C LEU A 119 0.40 -21.01 -16.60
N LEU A 120 0.60 -22.23 -17.09
CA LEU A 120 -0.50 -23.07 -17.55
C LEU A 120 -1.09 -23.86 -16.37
N ILE A 121 -2.36 -23.61 -16.06
CA ILE A 121 -3.14 -24.36 -15.08
C ILE A 121 -3.86 -25.49 -15.82
N VAL A 122 -3.53 -26.75 -15.52
CA VAL A 122 -4.06 -27.91 -16.24
C VAL A 122 -4.22 -29.12 -15.31
N GLY A 123 -5.08 -30.07 -15.70
CA GLY A 123 -5.20 -31.36 -15.00
C GLY A 123 -4.06 -32.31 -15.38
N ASN A 124 -4.27 -33.62 -15.23
CA ASN A 124 -3.29 -34.69 -15.48
C ASN A 124 -3.05 -34.99 -16.98
N ARG A 125 -2.56 -34.03 -17.75
CA ARG A 125 -2.25 -34.21 -19.18
C ARG A 125 -0.75 -34.04 -19.42
N THR A 126 0.03 -35.12 -19.30
CA THR A 126 1.50 -35.10 -19.43
C THR A 126 2.00 -34.37 -20.68
N LYS A 127 1.38 -34.61 -21.85
CA LYS A 127 1.76 -33.93 -23.10
C LYS A 127 1.52 -32.41 -23.05
N ALA A 128 0.51 -31.96 -22.32
CA ALA A 128 0.26 -30.54 -22.08
C ALA A 128 1.36 -29.92 -21.21
N HIS A 129 1.81 -30.65 -20.19
CA HIS A 129 2.89 -30.19 -19.31
C HIS A 129 4.18 -29.99 -20.11
N GLU A 130 4.55 -30.98 -20.92
CA GLU A 130 5.72 -30.95 -21.79
C GLU A 130 5.68 -29.75 -22.76
N LEU A 131 4.60 -29.61 -23.53
CA LEU A 131 4.45 -28.53 -24.51
C LEU A 131 4.47 -27.14 -23.87
N ALA A 132 3.92 -26.99 -22.66
CA ALA A 132 3.96 -25.73 -21.93
C ALA A 132 5.39 -25.32 -21.57
N LEU A 133 6.18 -26.27 -21.04
CA LEU A 133 7.60 -26.04 -20.71
C LEU A 133 8.42 -25.71 -21.96
N GLU A 134 8.16 -26.41 -23.07
CA GLU A 134 8.80 -26.13 -24.35
C GLU A 134 8.50 -24.72 -24.85
N ALA A 135 7.25 -24.26 -24.67
CA ALA A 135 6.79 -22.91 -24.99
C ALA A 135 7.26 -21.82 -24.00
N GLY A 136 8.03 -22.19 -22.97
CA GLY A 136 8.57 -21.25 -22.00
C GLY A 136 7.65 -20.92 -20.83
N ALA A 137 6.59 -21.71 -20.61
CA ALA A 137 5.61 -21.52 -19.54
C ALA A 137 5.88 -22.47 -18.37
N GLY A 138 5.64 -21.99 -17.14
CA GLY A 138 5.52 -22.87 -15.98
C GLY A 138 4.22 -23.67 -16.02
N VAL A 139 4.14 -24.73 -15.24
CA VAL A 139 2.97 -25.62 -15.18
C VAL A 139 2.44 -25.72 -13.76
N LEU A 140 1.13 -25.56 -13.59
CA LEU A 140 0.41 -25.82 -12.35
C LEU A 140 -0.59 -26.96 -12.58
N ILE A 141 -0.31 -28.11 -11.98
CA ILE A 141 -1.12 -29.32 -12.04
C ILE A 141 -2.12 -29.29 -10.90
N THR A 142 -3.40 -29.37 -11.23
CA THR A 142 -4.51 -29.31 -10.26
C THR A 142 -5.11 -30.68 -10.00
N GLY A 143 -5.69 -30.91 -8.82
CA GLY A 143 -6.33 -32.17 -8.43
C GLY A 143 -5.41 -33.21 -7.81
N GLY A 144 -4.22 -32.81 -7.35
CA GLY A 144 -3.27 -33.67 -6.62
C GLY A 144 -2.51 -34.65 -7.50
N PHE A 145 -2.48 -34.42 -8.82
CA PHE A 145 -1.77 -35.27 -9.76
C PHE A 145 -0.29 -34.93 -9.85
N ASP A 146 0.50 -35.94 -10.21
CA ASP A 146 1.91 -35.79 -10.56
C ASP A 146 2.07 -35.72 -12.10
N THR A 147 3.31 -35.60 -12.56
CA THR A 147 3.72 -35.71 -13.95
C THR A 147 4.82 -36.76 -14.10
N GLU A 148 5.11 -37.17 -15.33
CA GLU A 148 6.17 -38.15 -15.59
C GLU A 148 7.58 -37.57 -15.35
N GLU A 149 8.52 -38.44 -14.96
CA GLU A 149 9.91 -38.07 -14.64
C GLU A 149 10.65 -37.37 -15.78
N HIS A 150 10.37 -37.73 -17.03
CA HIS A 150 10.98 -37.06 -18.19
C HIS A 150 10.54 -35.58 -18.28
N VAL A 151 9.32 -35.26 -17.88
CA VAL A 151 8.80 -33.88 -17.85
C VAL A 151 9.43 -33.10 -16.69
N LYS A 152 9.65 -33.73 -15.53
CA LYS A 152 10.35 -33.10 -14.40
C LYS A 152 11.78 -32.71 -14.78
N LYS A 153 12.49 -33.60 -15.48
CA LYS A 153 13.83 -33.32 -16.03
C LYS A 153 13.81 -32.17 -17.03
N LEU A 154 12.83 -32.16 -17.95
CA LEU A 154 12.66 -31.05 -18.89
C LEU A 154 12.43 -29.71 -18.18
N ALA A 155 11.65 -29.71 -17.09
CA ALA A 155 11.43 -28.52 -16.26
C ALA A 155 12.72 -28.01 -15.59
N ASP A 156 13.56 -28.92 -15.08
CA ASP A 156 14.87 -28.57 -14.54
C ASP A 156 15.79 -27.98 -15.61
N GLU A 157 15.86 -28.61 -16.79
CA GLU A 157 16.67 -28.15 -17.92
C GLU A 157 16.23 -26.76 -18.41
N ARG A 158 14.91 -26.52 -18.49
CA ARG A 158 14.35 -25.22 -18.90
C ARG A 158 14.29 -24.19 -17.76
N GLN A 159 14.60 -24.61 -16.53
CA GLN A 159 14.42 -23.81 -15.31
C GLN A 159 13.02 -23.18 -15.24
N LEU A 160 11.99 -24.00 -15.45
CA LEU A 160 10.58 -23.59 -15.40
C LEU A 160 9.85 -24.50 -14.43
N PRO A 161 9.14 -23.95 -13.43
CA PRO A 161 8.59 -24.78 -12.37
C PRO A 161 7.39 -25.60 -12.84
N ILE A 162 7.34 -26.84 -12.35
CA ILE A 162 6.12 -27.65 -12.31
C ILE A 162 5.66 -27.67 -10.86
N ILE A 163 4.46 -27.16 -10.63
CA ILE A 163 3.82 -27.06 -9.33
C ILE A 163 2.63 -28.02 -9.35
N SER A 164 2.41 -28.79 -8.29
CA SER A 164 1.21 -29.59 -8.09
C SER A 164 0.48 -29.13 -6.85
N THR A 165 -0.85 -29.12 -6.90
CA THR A 165 -1.71 -28.80 -5.76
C THR A 165 -2.88 -29.76 -5.72
N SER A 166 -3.36 -30.07 -4.51
CA SER A 166 -4.53 -30.92 -4.27
C SER A 166 -5.84 -30.23 -4.68
N TYR A 167 -5.86 -28.91 -4.79
CA TYR A 167 -7.04 -28.14 -5.18
C TYR A 167 -7.39 -28.31 -6.67
N ASP A 168 -8.68 -28.18 -7.00
CA ASP A 168 -9.16 -28.19 -8.39
C ASP A 168 -8.85 -26.87 -9.12
N THR A 169 -9.05 -26.88 -10.45
CA THR A 169 -8.76 -25.74 -11.32
C THR A 169 -9.52 -24.46 -10.94
N PHE A 170 -10.80 -24.54 -10.55
CA PHE A 170 -11.60 -23.36 -10.19
C PHE A 170 -11.12 -22.77 -8.86
N THR A 171 -10.87 -23.62 -7.86
CA THR A 171 -10.35 -23.22 -6.56
C THR A 171 -9.01 -22.51 -6.71
N VAL A 172 -8.07 -23.09 -7.46
CA VAL A 172 -6.75 -22.50 -7.76
C VAL A 172 -6.88 -21.16 -8.48
N ALA A 173 -7.70 -21.09 -9.53
CA ALA A 173 -7.90 -19.85 -10.26
C ALA A 173 -8.46 -18.75 -9.35
N THR A 174 -9.39 -19.09 -8.46
CA THR A 174 -9.98 -18.16 -7.49
C THR A 174 -8.95 -17.68 -6.47
N MET A 175 -8.13 -18.58 -5.92
CA MET A 175 -7.07 -18.24 -4.96
C MET A 175 -6.02 -17.31 -5.59
N ILE A 176 -5.55 -17.63 -6.80
CA ILE A 176 -4.59 -16.79 -7.53
C ILE A 176 -5.22 -15.43 -7.84
N ASN A 177 -6.46 -15.40 -8.33
CA ASN A 177 -7.14 -14.15 -8.65
C ASN A 177 -7.32 -13.27 -7.40
N ARG A 178 -7.73 -13.86 -6.27
CA ARG A 178 -7.83 -13.18 -4.98
C ARG A 178 -6.48 -12.64 -4.50
N ALA A 179 -5.43 -13.43 -4.59
CA ALA A 179 -4.09 -13.00 -4.18
C ALA A 179 -3.57 -11.84 -5.05
N ILE A 180 -3.87 -11.84 -6.35
CA ILE A 180 -3.60 -10.72 -7.25
C ILE A 180 -4.35 -9.48 -6.76
N TYR A 181 -5.66 -9.59 -6.49
CA TYR A 181 -6.45 -8.46 -5.98
C TYR A 181 -5.91 -7.90 -4.66
N ASP A 182 -5.63 -8.77 -3.68
CA ASP A 182 -5.08 -8.35 -2.38
C ASP A 182 -3.74 -7.62 -2.54
N GLN A 183 -2.91 -8.03 -3.51
CA GLN A 183 -1.66 -7.33 -3.82
C GLN A 183 -1.90 -5.99 -4.55
N LEU A 184 -2.84 -5.94 -5.49
CA LEU A 184 -3.19 -4.71 -6.22
C LEU A 184 -3.73 -3.65 -5.25
N ILE A 185 -4.69 -4.01 -4.39
CA ILE A 185 -5.27 -3.10 -3.38
C ILE A 185 -4.18 -2.56 -2.44
N LYS A 186 -3.27 -3.43 -1.94
CA LYS A 186 -2.17 -2.99 -1.08
C LYS A 186 -1.19 -2.03 -1.78
N LYS A 187 -1.01 -2.17 -3.10
CA LYS A 187 -0.09 -1.36 -3.91
C LYS A 187 -0.73 -0.07 -4.45
N GLU A 188 -2.06 0.01 -4.50
CA GLU A 188 -2.79 1.27 -4.74
C GLU A 188 -2.61 2.29 -3.61
N ILE A 189 -2.21 1.83 -2.42
CA ILE A 189 -1.83 2.72 -1.32
C ILE A 189 -0.47 3.34 -1.63
N VAL A 190 -0.46 4.50 -2.26
CA VAL A 190 0.76 5.30 -2.46
C VAL A 190 1.34 5.65 -1.09
N LEU A 191 2.62 5.36 -0.89
CA LEU A 191 3.33 5.66 0.35
C LEU A 191 4.09 6.99 0.22
N VAL A 192 4.36 7.62 1.35
CA VAL A 192 5.15 8.85 1.44
C VAL A 192 6.54 8.64 0.85
N GLU A 193 7.14 7.45 1.04
CA GLU A 193 8.45 7.13 0.46
C GLU A 193 8.49 7.13 -1.07
N ASP A 194 7.34 6.96 -1.73
CA ASP A 194 7.25 6.92 -3.18
C ASP A 194 7.18 8.33 -3.80
N ILE A 195 6.90 9.36 -2.99
CA ILE A 195 6.66 10.73 -3.47
C ILE A 195 7.52 11.81 -2.79
N LEU A 196 8.28 11.47 -1.75
CA LEU A 196 9.03 12.48 -1.01
C LEU A 196 10.12 13.14 -1.86
N THR A 197 10.41 14.40 -1.53
CA THR A 197 11.67 15.02 -1.90
C THR A 197 12.75 14.44 -0.99
N PRO A 198 13.72 13.67 -1.50
CA PRO A 198 14.68 12.97 -0.68
C PRO A 198 15.63 13.93 0.04
N PHE A 199 16.27 13.46 1.11
CA PHE A 199 17.12 14.26 1.98
C PHE A 199 18.18 15.08 1.21
N GLU A 200 18.81 14.51 0.19
CA GLU A 200 19.87 15.15 -0.60
C GLU A 200 19.36 16.36 -1.41
N LYS A 201 18.04 16.43 -1.65
CA LYS A 201 17.38 17.54 -2.37
C LYS A 201 16.55 18.42 -1.43
N THR A 202 16.50 18.08 -0.15
CA THR A 202 15.72 18.82 0.85
C THR A 202 16.56 19.96 1.39
N ALA A 203 16.06 21.19 1.29
CA ALA A 203 16.62 22.30 2.05
C ALA A 203 16.16 22.22 3.51
N TYR A 204 17.11 22.35 4.44
CA TYR A 204 16.89 22.28 5.89
C TYR A 204 17.77 23.30 6.60
N LEU A 205 17.49 23.55 7.87
CA LEU A 205 18.26 24.41 8.76
C LEU A 205 18.80 23.61 9.95
N TYR A 206 19.94 24.02 10.49
CA TYR A 206 20.39 23.56 11.80
C TYR A 206 19.80 24.42 12.91
N VAL A 207 19.62 23.83 14.10
CA VAL A 207 19.20 24.59 15.31
C VAL A 207 20.13 25.78 15.61
N THR A 208 21.40 25.67 15.25
CA THR A 208 22.44 26.69 15.45
C THR A 208 22.51 27.73 14.32
N ASP A 209 21.75 27.58 13.24
CA ASP A 209 21.72 28.57 12.16
C ASP A 209 21.08 29.88 12.64
N GLN A 210 21.34 30.96 11.94
CA GLN A 210 20.67 32.25 12.15
C GLN A 210 19.51 32.44 11.17
N VAL A 211 18.60 33.36 11.49
CA VAL A 211 17.46 33.74 10.63
C VAL A 211 17.92 34.19 9.23
N GLU A 212 19.10 34.81 9.07
CA GLU A 212 19.66 35.12 7.75
C GLU A 212 19.77 33.88 6.86
N ARG A 213 20.16 32.72 7.42
CA ARG A 213 20.28 31.48 6.66
C ARG A 213 18.93 31.03 6.10
N TRP A 214 17.84 31.27 6.82
CA TRP A 214 16.49 31.02 6.31
C TRP A 214 16.19 31.90 5.09
N TYR A 215 16.55 33.18 5.12
CA TYR A 215 16.35 34.10 3.99
C TYR A 215 17.21 33.72 2.78
N GLU A 216 18.44 33.23 2.99
CA GLU A 216 19.28 32.65 1.93
C GLU A 216 18.59 31.47 1.26
N LEU A 217 18.17 30.47 2.05
CA LEU A 217 17.47 29.29 1.53
C LEU A 217 16.17 29.67 0.80
N ASN A 218 15.43 30.65 1.31
CA ASN A 218 14.24 31.17 0.63
C ASN A 218 14.58 31.78 -0.73
N ARG A 219 15.64 32.60 -0.82
CA ARG A 219 16.07 33.20 -2.09
C ARG A 219 16.50 32.14 -3.11
N GLU A 220 17.23 31.12 -2.66
CA GLU A 220 17.77 30.03 -3.48
C GLU A 220 16.69 29.07 -3.97
N THR A 221 15.82 28.62 -3.07
CA THR A 221 14.85 27.54 -3.34
C THR A 221 13.44 28.04 -3.65
N LYS A 222 13.13 29.30 -3.31
CA LYS A 222 11.77 29.87 -3.27
C LYS A 222 10.83 29.19 -2.29
N HIS A 223 11.32 28.31 -1.41
CA HIS A 223 10.52 27.69 -0.37
C HIS A 223 10.39 28.61 0.84
N SER A 224 9.25 28.51 1.54
CA SER A 224 8.89 29.32 2.69
C SER A 224 8.86 28.54 4.00
N ARG A 225 9.21 27.26 3.98
CA ARG A 225 9.14 26.34 5.12
C ARG A 225 10.29 25.36 5.07
N PHE A 226 11.03 25.24 6.16
CA PHE A 226 12.19 24.35 6.24
C PHE A 226 12.16 23.54 7.53
N PRO A 227 12.43 22.22 7.46
CA PRO A 227 12.68 21.42 8.66
C PRO A 227 13.97 21.89 9.33
N VAL A 228 13.97 21.87 10.66
CA VAL A 228 15.14 22.17 11.50
C VAL A 228 15.65 20.89 12.12
N ILE A 229 16.94 20.63 11.96
CA ILE A 229 17.61 19.44 12.45
C ILE A 229 18.75 19.75 13.43
N ASP A 230 19.11 18.77 14.25
CA ASP A 230 20.34 18.79 15.02
C ASP A 230 21.54 18.21 14.24
N GLN A 231 22.70 18.15 14.90
CA GLN A 231 23.92 17.60 14.30
C GLN A 231 23.81 16.09 13.99
N GLN A 232 22.89 15.38 14.63
CA GLN A 232 22.61 13.95 14.40
C GLN A 232 21.51 13.74 13.35
N LEU A 233 21.14 14.79 12.62
CA LEU A 233 20.09 14.83 11.60
C LEU A 233 18.67 14.61 12.16
N LYS A 234 18.48 14.67 13.48
CA LYS A 234 17.14 14.50 14.05
C LYS A 234 16.33 15.76 13.87
N VAL A 235 15.05 15.59 13.52
CA VAL A 235 14.12 16.71 13.36
C VAL A 235 13.78 17.29 14.74
N GLN A 236 14.13 18.56 14.94
CA GLN A 236 13.89 19.31 16.17
C GLN A 236 12.74 20.32 16.02
N GLY A 237 12.53 20.82 14.79
CA GLY A 237 11.60 21.91 14.54
C GLY A 237 11.19 22.05 13.08
N ILE A 238 10.28 22.99 12.84
CA ILE A 238 10.02 23.54 11.51
C ILE A 238 10.00 25.07 11.63
N VAL A 239 10.48 25.76 10.59
CA VAL A 239 10.47 27.22 10.52
C VAL A 239 9.76 27.65 9.25
N THR A 240 8.76 28.51 9.41
CA THR A 240 7.98 29.09 8.32
C THR A 240 8.30 30.58 8.14
N ALA A 241 7.86 31.17 7.03
CA ALA A 241 8.00 32.60 6.79
C ALA A 241 7.38 33.48 7.90
N LYS A 242 6.33 32.98 8.56
CA LYS A 242 5.67 33.68 9.66
C LYS A 242 6.53 33.69 10.92
N ASP A 243 7.31 32.63 11.15
CA ASP A 243 8.11 32.47 12.36
C ASP A 243 9.33 33.40 12.37
N VAL A 244 9.80 33.82 11.20
CA VAL A 244 11.01 34.66 11.06
C VAL A 244 10.72 36.14 10.78
N MET A 245 9.49 36.49 10.36
CA MET A 245 9.16 37.84 9.88
C MET A 245 9.42 38.94 10.91
N ASP A 246 9.19 38.64 12.19
CA ASP A 246 9.27 39.60 13.29
C ASP A 246 10.60 39.53 14.06
N TYR A 247 11.59 38.80 13.54
CA TYR A 247 12.89 38.60 14.21
C TYR A 247 14.04 39.21 13.41
N GLU A 248 15.03 39.72 14.15
CA GLU A 248 16.31 40.17 13.58
C GLU A 248 17.07 38.99 12.94
N ARG A 249 17.84 39.29 11.90
CA ARG A 249 18.51 38.30 11.05
C ARG A 249 19.60 37.49 11.77
N ASP A 250 20.14 38.00 12.86
CA ASP A 250 21.19 37.38 13.68
C ASP A 250 20.65 36.45 14.78
N VAL A 251 19.31 36.42 14.97
CA VAL A 251 18.65 35.53 15.92
C VAL A 251 18.81 34.06 15.48
N LEU A 252 19.04 33.17 16.45
CA LEU A 252 19.17 31.73 16.19
C LEU A 252 17.83 31.09 15.82
N ILE A 253 17.86 30.15 14.87
CA ILE A 253 16.72 29.35 14.41
C ILE A 253 16.06 28.61 15.57
N GLU A 254 16.81 28.07 16.52
CA GLU A 254 16.27 27.40 17.72
C GLU A 254 15.27 28.28 18.50
N LYS A 255 15.43 29.61 18.48
CA LYS A 255 14.58 30.54 19.22
C LYS A 255 13.27 30.86 18.51
N VAL A 256 13.20 30.66 17.19
CA VAL A 256 12.06 31.02 16.36
C VAL A 256 11.29 29.81 15.82
N MET A 257 11.92 28.63 15.77
CA MET A 257 11.29 27.42 15.24
C MET A 257 10.09 26.97 16.07
N THR A 258 9.09 26.42 15.38
CA THR A 258 8.08 25.59 16.03
C THR A 258 8.72 24.25 16.40
N LYS A 259 8.86 23.99 17.71
CA LYS A 259 9.48 22.76 18.23
C LYS A 259 8.55 21.57 18.08
N HIS A 260 9.13 20.37 17.92
CA HIS A 260 8.41 19.10 17.83
C HIS A 260 7.33 19.10 16.72
N PRO A 261 7.71 19.29 15.45
CA PRO A 261 6.77 19.34 14.35
C PRO A 261 6.12 17.97 14.16
N ILE A 262 4.94 17.96 13.55
CA ILE A 262 4.30 16.72 13.12
C ILE A 262 5.13 16.12 11.98
N THR A 263 5.56 14.88 12.16
CA THR A 263 6.37 14.14 11.19
C THR A 263 5.67 12.87 10.73
N VAL A 264 6.06 12.36 9.57
CA VAL A 264 5.57 11.08 9.04
C VAL A 264 6.73 10.14 8.75
N SER A 265 6.43 8.84 8.66
CA SER A 265 7.40 7.85 8.19
C SER A 265 7.27 7.66 6.68
N GLY A 266 8.30 7.10 6.03
CA GLY A 266 8.20 6.70 4.63
C GLY A 266 7.06 5.71 4.35
N LYS A 267 6.71 4.88 5.34
CA LYS A 267 5.63 3.89 5.26
C LYS A 267 4.23 4.46 5.49
N THR A 268 4.12 5.74 5.84
CA THR A 268 2.82 6.41 6.02
C THR A 268 2.15 6.56 4.64
N SER A 269 0.85 6.28 4.53
CA SER A 269 0.15 6.44 3.25
C SER A 269 0.00 7.93 2.89
N VAL A 270 0.06 8.24 1.60
CA VAL A 270 -0.17 9.60 1.08
C VAL A 270 -1.56 10.11 1.48
N ALA A 271 -2.57 9.24 1.52
CA ALA A 271 -3.91 9.60 1.98
C ALA A 271 -3.91 10.01 3.48
N SER A 272 -3.21 9.26 4.34
CA SER A 272 -3.08 9.60 5.76
C SER A 272 -2.27 10.89 5.96
N ALA A 273 -1.18 11.07 5.21
CA ALA A 273 -0.41 12.31 5.21
C ALA A 273 -1.26 13.51 4.75
N SER A 274 -2.07 13.34 3.71
CA SER A 274 -3.04 14.33 3.24
C SER A 274 -4.02 14.71 4.35
N HIS A 275 -4.59 13.71 5.03
CA HIS A 275 -5.51 13.92 6.13
C HIS A 275 -4.85 14.69 7.28
N MET A 276 -3.62 14.33 7.68
CA MET A 276 -2.87 15.08 8.71
C MET A 276 -2.58 16.52 8.29
N MET A 277 -2.09 16.74 7.07
CA MET A 277 -1.83 18.08 6.53
C MET A 277 -3.07 18.96 6.61
N VAL A 278 -4.21 18.38 6.28
CA VAL A 278 -5.49 19.08 6.28
C VAL A 278 -5.98 19.36 7.71
N TRP A 279 -6.01 18.34 8.56
CA TRP A 279 -6.51 18.41 9.93
C TRP A 279 -5.72 19.43 10.77
N GLU A 280 -4.41 19.45 10.59
CA GLU A 280 -3.48 20.31 11.34
C GLU A 280 -3.19 21.64 10.63
N GLY A 281 -3.70 21.83 9.41
CA GLY A 281 -3.45 23.03 8.60
C GLY A 281 -1.97 23.19 8.20
N ILE A 282 -1.26 22.08 7.99
CA ILE A 282 0.17 22.02 7.67
C ILE A 282 0.37 21.80 6.17
N GLU A 283 1.29 22.54 5.56
CA GLU A 283 1.58 22.43 4.12
C GLU A 283 2.79 21.55 3.77
N VAL A 284 3.67 21.29 4.74
CA VAL A 284 4.89 20.49 4.57
C VAL A 284 5.07 19.58 5.77
N LEU A 285 5.28 18.28 5.53
CA LEU A 285 5.60 17.31 6.57
C LEU A 285 7.04 16.80 6.40
N PRO A 286 7.88 16.89 7.45
CA PRO A 286 9.14 16.17 7.49
C PRO A 286 8.91 14.66 7.51
N VAL A 287 9.63 13.95 6.66
CA VAL A 287 9.67 12.49 6.60
C VAL A 287 10.86 12.03 7.41
N VAL A 288 10.65 11.13 8.38
CA VAL A 288 11.69 10.67 9.30
C VAL A 288 11.81 9.15 9.32
N ASP A 289 12.97 8.66 9.73
CA ASP A 289 13.19 7.25 10.04
C ASP A 289 12.75 6.89 11.47
N GLU A 290 12.97 5.64 11.87
CA GLU A 290 12.64 5.13 13.21
C GLU A 290 13.44 5.81 14.34
N TYR A 291 14.54 6.50 14.01
CA TYR A 291 15.39 7.23 14.94
C TYR A 291 15.12 8.75 14.94
N ASN A 292 14.02 9.17 14.28
CA ASN A 292 13.61 10.56 14.05
C ASN A 292 14.60 11.38 13.21
N ARG A 293 15.42 10.73 12.37
CA ARG A 293 16.34 11.39 11.45
C ARG A 293 15.63 11.77 10.16
N LEU A 294 15.86 12.99 9.69
CA LEU A 294 15.24 13.51 8.47
C LEU A 294 15.64 12.67 7.25
N GLN A 295 14.65 12.08 6.58
CA GLN A 295 14.79 11.39 5.30
C GLN A 295 14.39 12.27 4.11
N GLY A 296 13.68 13.37 4.38
CA GLY A 296 13.30 14.39 3.41
C GLY A 296 11.96 15.04 3.77
N ILE A 297 11.22 15.54 2.78
CA ILE A 297 9.93 16.21 3.00
C ILE A 297 8.89 15.82 1.96
N ILE A 298 7.61 15.94 2.34
CA ILE A 298 6.50 15.99 1.38
C ILE A 298 5.73 17.31 1.53
N SER A 299 5.33 17.89 0.41
CA SER A 299 4.44 19.04 0.38
C SER A 299 3.00 18.63 0.06
N ARG A 300 2.05 19.49 0.39
CA ARG A 300 0.65 19.34 -0.03
C ARG A 300 0.51 19.18 -1.55
N GLN A 301 1.37 19.83 -2.33
CA GLN A 301 1.35 19.72 -3.79
C GLN A 301 1.77 18.32 -4.26
N ASP A 302 2.79 17.72 -3.63
CA ASP A 302 3.26 16.37 -3.97
C ASP A 302 2.16 15.34 -3.67
N VAL A 303 1.54 15.48 -2.50
CA VAL A 303 0.40 14.66 -2.06
C VAL A 303 -0.76 14.77 -3.05
N LEU A 304 -1.17 15.98 -3.45
CA LEU A 304 -2.26 16.18 -4.40
C LEU A 304 -1.96 15.60 -5.79
N LYS A 305 -0.73 15.79 -6.29
CA LYS A 305 -0.30 15.20 -7.57
C LYS A 305 -0.36 13.68 -7.52
N ALA A 306 0.12 13.07 -6.44
CA ALA A 306 0.09 11.63 -6.26
C ALA A 306 -1.34 11.08 -6.23
N LEU A 307 -2.24 11.68 -5.46
CA LEU A 307 -3.65 11.27 -5.39
C LEU A 307 -4.37 11.38 -6.75
N GLN A 308 -4.03 12.38 -7.57
CA GLN A 308 -4.58 12.52 -8.93
C GLN A 308 -4.08 11.45 -9.91
N MET A 309 -2.85 10.96 -9.74
CA MET A 309 -2.30 9.89 -10.58
C MET A 309 -2.98 8.55 -10.30
N VAL A 310 -3.28 8.24 -9.04
CA VAL A 310 -3.98 7.02 -8.63
C VAL A 310 -5.38 6.94 -9.25
N GLN A 311 -6.12 8.05 -9.28
CA GLN A 311 -7.47 8.09 -9.85
C GLN A 311 -7.53 7.80 -11.37
N ARG A 312 -6.40 7.80 -12.08
CA ARG A 312 -6.34 7.56 -13.54
C ARG A 312 -5.98 6.12 -13.90
N GLN A 313 -5.62 5.28 -12.93
CA GLN A 313 -5.36 3.87 -13.21
C GLN A 313 -6.68 3.09 -13.31
N PRO A 314 -6.84 2.18 -14.29
CA PRO A 314 -8.00 1.30 -14.32
C PRO A 314 -8.01 0.47 -13.03
N GLN A 315 -9.02 0.69 -12.19
CA GLN A 315 -9.23 -0.05 -10.96
C GLN A 315 -9.51 -1.52 -11.32
N ILE A 316 -8.60 -2.43 -10.97
CA ILE A 316 -8.76 -3.86 -11.25
C ILE A 316 -9.31 -4.60 -10.01
N GLY A 317 -9.48 -3.96 -8.86
CA GLY A 317 -10.22 -4.51 -7.71
C GLY A 317 -11.20 -3.49 -7.15
N GLU A 318 -12.40 -3.94 -6.76
CA GLU A 318 -13.39 -3.09 -6.08
C GLU A 318 -13.26 -3.25 -4.56
N THR A 319 -13.04 -2.15 -3.85
CA THR A 319 -13.19 -2.10 -2.39
C THR A 319 -14.67 -2.16 -1.98
N ILE A 320 -14.97 -2.35 -0.69
CA ILE A 320 -16.36 -2.28 -0.20
C ILE A 320 -16.98 -0.91 -0.51
N ASP A 321 -16.20 0.16 -0.38
CA ASP A 321 -16.60 1.52 -0.75
C ASP A 321 -16.91 1.64 -2.25
N ASP A 322 -16.13 1.00 -3.12
CA ASP A 322 -16.39 0.97 -4.57
C ASP A 322 -17.67 0.20 -4.89
N ILE A 323 -17.86 -0.98 -4.27
CA ILE A 323 -19.09 -1.78 -4.41
C ILE A 323 -20.30 -0.92 -4.03
N VAL A 324 -20.27 -0.28 -2.85
CA VAL A 324 -21.35 0.60 -2.41
C VAL A 324 -21.57 1.73 -3.40
N THR A 325 -20.50 2.42 -3.82
CA THR A 325 -20.56 3.55 -4.74
C THR A 325 -21.22 3.18 -6.07
N THR A 326 -20.89 2.01 -6.62
CA THR A 326 -21.45 1.47 -7.87
C THR A 326 -22.92 1.08 -7.72
N GLN A 327 -23.35 0.62 -6.53
CA GLN A 327 -24.76 0.29 -6.26
C GLN A 327 -25.66 1.51 -5.99
N PHE A 328 -25.10 2.72 -5.83
CA PHE A 328 -25.89 3.92 -5.62
C PHE A 328 -26.52 4.42 -6.94
N LEU A 329 -27.81 4.18 -7.09
CA LEU A 329 -28.61 4.75 -8.17
C LEU A 329 -28.93 6.21 -7.83
N THR A 330 -28.49 7.11 -8.71
CA THR A 330 -28.77 8.55 -8.58
C THR A 330 -30.11 8.85 -9.25
N GLU A 331 -31.22 8.54 -8.57
CA GLU A 331 -32.52 9.10 -8.94
C GLU A 331 -32.76 10.36 -8.11
N THR A 332 -32.35 11.51 -8.67
CA THR A 332 -32.50 12.86 -8.10
C THR A 332 -33.95 13.36 -8.15
N VAL A 333 -34.87 12.63 -7.54
CA VAL A 333 -36.17 13.19 -7.16
C VAL A 333 -36.13 13.37 -5.65
N ASP A 334 -36.10 14.63 -5.20
CA ASP A 334 -36.12 15.04 -3.79
C ASP A 334 -34.90 14.67 -2.92
N GLY A 335 -33.73 14.46 -3.51
CA GLY A 335 -32.50 14.20 -2.74
C GLY A 335 -32.46 12.83 -2.05
N VAL A 336 -33.30 11.90 -2.49
CA VAL A 336 -33.31 10.50 -2.06
C VAL A 336 -32.31 9.72 -2.90
N PHE A 337 -31.50 8.89 -2.26
CA PHE A 337 -30.60 7.95 -2.94
C PHE A 337 -31.17 6.55 -2.85
N ARG A 338 -31.02 5.73 -3.90
CA ARG A 338 -31.35 4.31 -3.85
C ARG A 338 -30.10 3.45 -3.90
N CYS A 339 -30.10 2.37 -3.12
CA CYS A 339 -29.01 1.41 -3.11
C CYS A 339 -29.58 0.00 -3.15
N ASN A 340 -29.07 -0.81 -4.10
CA ASN A 340 -29.40 -2.24 -4.20
C ASN A 340 -28.46 -3.05 -3.29
N ILE A 341 -29.02 -3.90 -2.44
CA ILE A 341 -28.22 -4.71 -1.51
C ILE A 341 -27.81 -6.03 -2.18
N THR A 342 -26.53 -6.17 -2.51
CA THR A 342 -25.97 -7.37 -3.14
C THR A 342 -25.44 -8.38 -2.11
N PRO A 343 -25.21 -9.66 -2.49
CA PRO A 343 -24.65 -10.65 -1.57
C PRO A 343 -23.34 -10.23 -0.87
N GLN A 344 -22.45 -9.52 -1.59
CA GLN A 344 -21.17 -9.05 -1.03
C GLN A 344 -21.34 -8.03 0.11
N MET A 345 -22.54 -7.43 0.24
CA MET A 345 -22.85 -6.42 1.24
C MET A 345 -23.42 -7.01 2.54
N THR A 346 -23.66 -8.32 2.56
CA THR A 346 -24.36 -9.01 3.67
C THR A 346 -23.42 -9.57 4.73
N ASN A 347 -23.95 -9.77 5.94
CA ASN A 347 -23.31 -10.50 7.02
C ASN A 347 -23.69 -12.00 6.97
N HIS A 348 -23.16 -12.79 7.91
CA HIS A 348 -23.40 -14.24 8.00
C HIS A 348 -24.88 -14.63 8.25
N LEU A 349 -25.74 -13.67 8.60
CA LEU A 349 -27.19 -13.89 8.78
C LEU A 349 -27.99 -13.57 7.51
N GLY A 350 -27.33 -13.25 6.38
CA GLY A 350 -27.99 -12.86 5.13
C GLY A 350 -28.62 -11.47 5.15
N THR A 351 -28.25 -10.63 6.13
CA THR A 351 -28.74 -9.26 6.28
C THR A 351 -27.62 -8.26 6.00
N LEU A 352 -27.96 -7.02 5.66
CA LEU A 352 -27.01 -5.95 5.39
C LEU A 352 -25.99 -5.84 6.53
N SER A 353 -24.70 -5.90 6.17
CA SER A 353 -23.61 -5.77 7.12
C SER A 353 -23.59 -4.38 7.76
N TYR A 354 -23.36 -4.30 9.07
CA TYR A 354 -23.28 -3.03 9.78
C TYR A 354 -22.17 -2.11 9.27
N GLY A 355 -21.04 -2.67 8.84
CA GLY A 355 -19.96 -1.92 8.21
C GLY A 355 -20.41 -1.30 6.88
N VAL A 356 -21.09 -2.08 6.04
CA VAL A 356 -21.60 -1.62 4.75
C VAL A 356 -22.72 -0.59 4.94
N PHE A 357 -23.60 -0.78 5.92
CA PHE A 357 -24.61 0.21 6.30
C PHE A 357 -23.96 1.55 6.65
N THR A 358 -22.86 1.52 7.41
CA THR A 358 -22.07 2.72 7.76
C THR A 358 -21.53 3.42 6.52
N THR A 359 -20.97 2.66 5.56
CA THR A 359 -20.50 3.20 4.28
C THR A 359 -21.64 3.83 3.49
N ILE A 360 -22.80 3.17 3.39
CA ILE A 360 -23.99 3.68 2.68
C ILE A 360 -24.44 5.04 3.25
N VAL A 361 -24.64 5.15 4.56
CA VAL A 361 -25.11 6.41 5.15
C VAL A 361 -24.06 7.52 5.04
N THR A 362 -22.77 7.17 5.14
CA THR A 362 -21.66 8.10 4.99
C THR A 362 -21.58 8.64 3.57
N GLU A 363 -21.72 7.77 2.57
CA GLU A 363 -21.68 8.14 1.15
C GLU A 363 -22.87 9.02 0.79
N ALA A 364 -24.08 8.65 1.20
CA ALA A 364 -25.29 9.45 0.95
C ALA A 364 -25.17 10.87 1.52
N ALA A 365 -24.69 10.99 2.76
CA ALA A 365 -24.53 12.29 3.39
C ALA A 365 -23.37 13.11 2.82
N THR A 366 -22.26 12.45 2.43
CA THR A 366 -21.14 13.09 1.72
C THR A 366 -21.61 13.65 0.37
N ARG A 367 -22.40 12.89 -0.40
CA ARG A 367 -23.02 13.36 -1.65
C ARG A 367 -23.95 14.56 -1.40
N ALA A 368 -24.79 14.52 -0.37
CA ALA A 368 -25.68 15.61 -0.02
C ALA A 368 -24.93 16.91 0.35
N LEU A 369 -23.83 16.80 1.10
CA LEU A 369 -22.97 17.95 1.45
C LEU A 369 -22.26 18.53 0.22
N ARG A 370 -21.77 17.66 -0.69
CA ARG A 370 -21.09 18.08 -1.92
C ARG A 370 -21.97 18.90 -2.87
N LEU A 371 -23.29 18.74 -2.81
CA LEU A 371 -24.23 19.58 -3.57
C LEU A 371 -24.19 21.06 -3.13
N HIS A 372 -23.77 21.35 -1.90
CA HIS A 372 -23.81 22.69 -1.32
C HIS A 372 -22.41 23.33 -1.18
N LYS A 373 -21.38 22.52 -0.93
CA LYS A 373 -20.00 22.98 -0.77
C LYS A 373 -19.04 22.11 -1.58
N ARG A 374 -18.20 22.76 -2.40
CA ARG A 374 -17.05 22.12 -3.05
C ARG A 374 -15.89 22.06 -2.06
N GLY A 375 -15.31 20.88 -1.89
CA GLY A 375 -14.22 20.64 -0.96
C GLY A 375 -14.08 19.16 -0.63
N ASP A 376 -12.96 18.81 -0.01
CA ASP A 376 -12.80 17.48 0.56
C ASP A 376 -13.55 17.44 1.91
N LEU A 377 -14.11 16.27 2.22
CA LEU A 377 -14.96 16.05 3.39
C LEU A 377 -14.33 14.97 4.25
N VAL A 378 -14.20 15.22 5.54
CA VAL A 378 -13.72 14.24 6.52
C VAL A 378 -14.82 14.03 7.55
N VAL A 379 -15.18 12.78 7.82
CA VAL A 379 -16.13 12.43 8.88
C VAL A 379 -15.43 12.52 10.22
N GLU A 380 -15.90 13.40 11.12
CA GLU A 380 -15.38 13.52 12.48
C GLU A 380 -16.09 12.56 13.44
N ASN A 381 -17.41 12.46 13.29
CA ASN A 381 -18.25 11.62 14.14
C ASN A 381 -19.45 11.09 13.35
N ILE A 382 -19.81 9.84 13.64
CA ILE A 382 -21.07 9.26 13.20
C ILE A 382 -21.70 8.44 14.33
N THR A 383 -23.00 8.61 14.54
CA THR A 383 -23.82 7.77 15.42
C THR A 383 -24.88 7.09 14.58
N ILE A 384 -24.97 5.76 14.66
CA ILE A 384 -25.90 4.96 13.85
C ILE A 384 -26.82 4.14 14.76
N TYR A 385 -28.11 4.17 14.43
CA TYR A 385 -29.14 3.34 15.02
C TYR A 385 -29.61 2.31 13.99
N PHE A 386 -29.31 1.05 14.24
CA PHE A 386 -29.82 -0.08 13.46
C PHE A 386 -31.17 -0.50 14.04
N ILE A 387 -32.26 -0.21 13.32
CA ILE A 387 -33.63 -0.38 13.85
C ILE A 387 -34.19 -1.74 13.40
N LYS A 388 -34.03 -2.09 12.13
CA LYS A 388 -34.48 -3.37 11.57
C LYS A 388 -33.42 -3.95 10.62
N PRO A 389 -33.31 -5.28 10.54
CA PRO A 389 -32.44 -5.91 9.55
C PRO A 389 -32.96 -5.66 8.14
N VAL A 390 -32.03 -5.42 7.22
CA VAL A 390 -32.29 -5.27 5.77
C VAL A 390 -31.85 -6.56 5.09
N GLN A 391 -32.72 -7.19 4.31
CA GLN A 391 -32.43 -8.48 3.66
C GLN A 391 -31.61 -8.27 2.38
N ILE A 392 -30.91 -9.31 1.97
CA ILE A 392 -30.30 -9.41 0.63
C ILE A 392 -31.34 -9.16 -0.47
N ASP A 393 -30.90 -8.62 -1.62
CA ASP A 393 -31.71 -8.31 -2.81
C ASP A 393 -32.81 -7.26 -2.59
N SER A 394 -32.81 -6.59 -1.43
CA SER A 394 -33.68 -5.43 -1.20
C SER A 394 -33.12 -4.16 -1.82
N VAL A 395 -34.01 -3.21 -2.09
CA VAL A 395 -33.66 -1.84 -2.49
C VAL A 395 -34.01 -0.92 -1.34
N ILE A 396 -33.02 -0.18 -0.86
CA ILE A 396 -33.23 0.80 0.22
C ILE A 396 -33.25 2.22 -0.32
N ASP A 397 -34.10 3.06 0.27
CA ASP A 397 -34.14 4.49 0.07
C ASP A 397 -33.38 5.19 1.20
N ILE A 398 -32.36 5.96 0.86
CA ILE A 398 -31.54 6.73 1.80
C ILE A 398 -31.85 8.21 1.67
N LYS A 399 -32.27 8.84 2.76
CA LYS A 399 -32.75 10.23 2.81
C LYS A 399 -31.85 11.06 3.71
N PRO A 400 -30.79 11.68 3.18
CA PRO A 400 -29.98 12.61 3.92
C PRO A 400 -30.67 13.98 4.02
N LYS A 401 -30.74 14.51 5.24
CA LYS A 401 -31.26 15.81 5.60
C LYS A 401 -30.14 16.64 6.23
N LEU A 402 -29.79 17.72 5.55
CA LEU A 402 -28.80 18.68 6.03
C LEU A 402 -29.38 19.45 7.22
N LEU A 403 -28.73 19.34 8.37
CA LEU A 403 -29.14 20.06 9.59
C LEU A 403 -28.42 21.39 9.72
N GLU A 404 -27.13 21.41 9.42
CA GLU A 404 -26.27 22.59 9.56
C GLU A 404 -25.14 22.53 8.53
N ILE A 405 -24.84 23.67 7.91
CA ILE A 405 -23.71 23.84 7.00
C ILE A 405 -22.96 25.11 7.40
N GLY A 406 -21.89 24.94 8.16
CA GLY A 406 -20.99 26.00 8.57
C GLY A 406 -19.84 26.21 7.57
N ARG A 407 -18.90 27.09 7.92
CA ARG A 407 -17.67 27.28 7.14
C ARG A 407 -16.74 26.08 7.21
N LYS A 408 -16.59 25.50 8.41
CA LYS A 408 -15.63 24.42 8.73
C LYS A 408 -16.29 23.07 8.98
N PHE A 409 -17.59 23.01 9.24
CA PHE A 409 -18.26 21.77 9.62
C PHE A 409 -19.66 21.68 9.00
N GLY A 410 -20.13 20.46 8.77
CA GLY A 410 -21.48 20.14 8.30
C GLY A 410 -22.09 19.02 9.14
N LYS A 411 -23.39 19.11 9.41
CA LYS A 411 -24.15 18.09 10.13
C LYS A 411 -25.28 17.56 9.26
N VAL A 412 -25.40 16.24 9.20
CA VAL A 412 -26.37 15.54 8.36
C VAL A 412 -27.09 14.48 9.19
N ASP A 413 -28.42 14.49 9.13
CA ASP A 413 -29.27 13.40 9.59
C ASP A 413 -29.59 12.50 8.40
N VAL A 414 -29.46 11.19 8.52
CA VAL A 414 -29.69 10.25 7.41
C VAL A 414 -30.70 9.22 7.87
N GLU A 415 -31.81 9.12 7.16
CA GLU A 415 -32.83 8.09 7.39
C GLU A 415 -32.78 7.06 6.28
N VAL A 416 -32.84 5.78 6.64
CA VAL A 416 -32.80 4.67 5.69
C VAL A 416 -34.10 3.90 5.78
N PHE A 417 -34.74 3.69 4.63
CA PHE A 417 -36.01 2.99 4.49
C PHE A 417 -35.86 1.76 3.61
N ASN A 418 -36.59 0.71 3.93
CA ASN A 418 -36.82 -0.44 3.07
C ASN A 418 -38.33 -0.60 2.88
N GLU A 419 -38.81 -0.54 1.63
CA GLU A 419 -40.25 -0.58 1.31
C GLU A 419 -41.10 0.39 2.17
N GLY A 420 -40.61 1.61 2.35
CA GLY A 420 -41.27 2.65 3.17
C GLY A 420 -41.17 2.46 4.69
N THR A 421 -40.60 1.35 5.17
CA THR A 421 -40.37 1.12 6.60
C THR A 421 -39.00 1.65 7.02
N LEU A 422 -38.93 2.44 8.10
CA LEU A 422 -37.67 2.91 8.66
C LEU A 422 -36.86 1.72 9.21
N VAL A 423 -35.66 1.52 8.66
CA VAL A 423 -34.76 0.40 9.03
C VAL A 423 -33.50 0.88 9.74
N GLY A 424 -33.12 2.14 9.59
CA GLY A 424 -32.04 2.72 10.37
C GLY A 424 -31.96 4.24 10.24
N LYS A 425 -31.13 4.82 11.10
CA LYS A 425 -30.92 6.26 11.19
C LYS A 425 -29.47 6.56 11.55
N ALA A 426 -28.89 7.61 10.98
CA ALA A 426 -27.54 8.06 11.31
C ALA A 426 -27.49 9.57 11.50
N LEU A 427 -26.73 10.02 12.49
CA LEU A 427 -26.36 11.41 12.65
C LEU A 427 -24.85 11.53 12.43
N MET A 428 -24.46 12.37 11.48
CA MET A 428 -23.07 12.51 11.06
C MET A 428 -22.62 13.96 11.14
N MET A 429 -21.40 14.15 11.64
CA MET A 429 -20.68 15.42 11.60
C MET A 429 -19.45 15.27 10.71
N CYS A 430 -19.30 16.19 9.77
CA CYS A 430 -18.15 16.27 8.87
C CYS A 430 -17.42 17.59 9.03
N GLN A 431 -16.10 17.55 8.90
CA GLN A 431 -15.26 18.70 8.65
C GLN A 431 -15.21 18.99 7.14
N LEU A 432 -15.39 20.26 6.78
CA LEU A 432 -15.33 20.78 5.41
C LEU A 432 -13.96 21.38 5.15
N ILE A 433 -13.30 20.91 4.11
CA ILE A 433 -11.94 21.34 3.75
C ILE A 433 -12.01 22.04 2.39
N GLU A 434 -11.80 23.35 2.39
CA GLU A 434 -11.77 24.13 1.16
C GLU A 434 -10.53 23.75 0.34
N ARG A 435 -10.76 23.39 -0.93
CA ARG A 435 -9.69 23.35 -1.93
C ARG A 435 -9.35 24.80 -2.27
N GLN A 436 -8.19 25.27 -1.81
CA GLN A 436 -7.62 26.54 -2.26
C GLN A 436 -7.07 26.40 -3.68
#